data_AF-A0A3N9ULQ1-F1
#
_entry.id   AF-A0A3N9ULQ1-F1
#
_cell.length_a   1.000
_cell.length_b   1.000
_cell.length_c   1.000
_cell.angle_alpha   90.00
_cell.angle_beta   90.00
_cell.angle_gamma   90.00
#
_symmetry.space_group_name_H-M   'P 1'
#
loop_
_entity.id
_entity.type
_entity.pdbx_description
1 polymer ?
#
loop_
_entity_poly.entity_id
_entity_poly.type
_entity_poly.pdbx_seq_one_letter_code
_entity_poly.pdbx_strand_id
1 'polypeptide(L)'
;MSNFSFLQATWTELFETAREAEQNVNSAPRTSCFYARRSLERAVKWLYANDSYLKQPYADNLAALIHEPTFRENLEPCLFPKILTIQKIGNLAVHSDKPISSSDSLHTLKELFHVLYWL
;
A
#
# COMPACT_ATOMS: atom_id res chain seq x y z
N MET A 1 -15.39 -14.26 -0.51
CA MET A 1 -14.02 -14.50 0.00
C MET A 1 -13.11 -13.46 -0.60
N SER A 2 -12.22 -12.87 0.20
CA SER A 2 -11.25 -11.86 -0.22
C SER A 2 -9.83 -12.46 -0.21
N ASN A 3 -8.96 -12.06 -1.14
CA ASN A 3 -7.54 -12.42 -1.08
C ASN A 3 -6.88 -11.85 0.19
N PHE A 4 -7.42 -10.79 0.78
CA PHE A 4 -6.89 -10.13 1.98
C PHE A 4 -7.45 -10.67 3.30
N SER A 5 -8.16 -11.81 3.29
CA SER A 5 -8.83 -12.35 4.48
C SER A 5 -7.86 -12.64 5.65
N PHE A 6 -6.57 -12.82 5.39
CA PHE A 6 -5.54 -13.01 6.43
C PHE A 6 -5.38 -11.78 7.35
N LEU A 7 -5.77 -10.59 6.90
CA LEU A 7 -5.73 -9.36 7.70
C LEU A 7 -6.93 -9.24 8.65
N GLN A 8 -8.02 -9.96 8.39
CA GLN A 8 -9.32 -9.71 9.04
C GLN A 8 -9.28 -9.91 10.56
N ALA A 9 -8.48 -10.86 11.03
CA ALA A 9 -8.39 -11.20 12.45
C ALA A 9 -7.60 -10.18 13.28
N THR A 10 -6.57 -9.56 12.69
CA THR A 10 -5.60 -8.73 13.43
C THR A 10 -5.72 -7.24 13.08
N TRP A 11 -6.07 -6.91 11.84
CA TRP A 11 -6.08 -5.55 11.30
C TRP A 11 -7.31 -5.26 10.46
N THR A 12 -8.48 -5.21 11.10
CA THR A 12 -9.78 -4.97 10.44
C THR A 12 -9.79 -3.69 9.61
N GLU A 13 -9.19 -2.60 10.12
CA GLU A 13 -9.13 -1.33 9.39
C GLU A 13 -8.27 -1.38 8.11
N LEU A 14 -7.20 -2.16 8.12
CA LEU A 14 -6.35 -2.37 6.95
C LEU A 14 -7.03 -3.31 5.96
N PHE A 15 -7.71 -4.33 6.47
CA PHE A 15 -8.52 -5.27 5.70
C PHE A 15 -9.59 -4.53 4.88
N GLU A 16 -10.37 -3.63 5.48
CA GLU A 16 -11.43 -2.91 4.75
C GLU A 16 -10.86 -2.08 3.59
N THR A 17 -9.74 -1.38 3.77
CA THR A 17 -9.14 -0.62 2.67
C THR A 17 -8.53 -1.51 1.59
N ALA A 18 -7.95 -2.66 1.96
CA ALA A 18 -7.40 -3.61 1.00
C ALA A 18 -8.50 -4.31 0.19
N ARG A 19 -9.62 -4.61 0.86
CA ARG A 19 -10.83 -5.17 0.24
C ARG A 19 -11.47 -4.19 -0.74
N GLU A 20 -11.54 -2.90 -0.42
CA GLU A 20 -11.99 -1.87 -1.37
C GLU A 20 -11.11 -1.82 -2.62
N ALA A 21 -9.78 -1.96 -2.47
CA ALA A 21 -8.89 -2.05 -3.62
C ALA A 21 -9.22 -3.28 -4.49
N GLU A 22 -9.41 -4.44 -3.86
CA GLU A 22 -9.75 -5.69 -4.53
C GLU A 22 -11.09 -5.63 -5.28
N GLN A 23 -12.14 -5.12 -4.64
CA GLN A 23 -13.48 -5.06 -5.22
C GLN A 23 -13.55 -4.16 -6.45
N ASN A 24 -12.73 -3.11 -6.49
CA ASN A 24 -12.72 -2.13 -7.56
C ASN A 24 -11.70 -2.46 -8.67
N VAL A 25 -10.90 -3.52 -8.55
CA VAL A 25 -9.73 -3.76 -9.42
C VAL A 25 -10.06 -3.80 -10.92
N ASN A 26 -11.22 -4.38 -11.27
CA ASN A 26 -11.67 -4.54 -12.65
C ASN A 26 -12.66 -3.44 -13.09
N SER A 27 -13.52 -2.99 -12.19
CA SER A 27 -14.64 -2.08 -12.49
C SER A 27 -14.25 -0.61 -12.42
N ALA A 28 -13.33 -0.25 -11.51
CA ALA A 28 -12.90 1.12 -11.29
C ALA A 28 -11.38 1.17 -10.99
N PRO A 29 -10.52 1.06 -12.03
CA PRO A 29 -9.07 1.00 -11.88
C PRO A 29 -8.46 2.12 -11.03
N ARG A 30 -8.96 3.35 -11.20
CA ARG A 30 -8.51 4.51 -10.40
C ARG A 30 -8.85 4.35 -8.92
N THR A 31 -10.08 3.94 -8.60
CA THR A 31 -10.54 3.70 -7.22
C THR A 31 -9.75 2.58 -6.57
N SER A 32 -9.47 1.50 -7.30
CA SER A 32 -8.60 0.42 -6.85
C SER A 32 -7.21 0.91 -6.45
N CYS A 33 -6.52 1.65 -7.32
CA CYS A 33 -5.19 2.19 -7.05
C CYS A 33 -5.18 3.21 -5.88
N PHE A 34 -6.24 4.02 -5.75
CA PHE A 34 -6.42 4.92 -4.61
C PHE A 34 -6.44 4.14 -3.29
N TYR A 35 -7.27 3.10 -3.21
CA TYR A 35 -7.39 2.29 -2.00
C TYR A 35 -6.14 1.44 -1.74
N ALA A 36 -5.42 1.02 -2.78
CA ALA A 36 -4.13 0.36 -2.61
C ALA A 36 -3.11 1.27 -1.94
N ARG A 37 -2.99 2.53 -2.37
CA ARG A 37 -2.14 3.53 -1.71
C ARG A 37 -2.57 3.79 -0.28
N ARG A 38 -3.87 3.92 -0.04
CA ARG A 38 -4.43 4.16 1.30
C ARG A 38 -4.12 2.99 2.24
N SER A 39 -4.21 1.76 1.75
CA SER A 39 -3.89 0.55 2.50
C SER A 39 -2.40 0.51 2.85
N LEU A 40 -1.52 0.80 1.87
CA LEU A 40 -0.07 0.91 2.11
C LEU A 40 0.25 1.99 3.17
N GLU A 41 -0.38 3.16 3.08
CA GLU A 41 -0.18 4.23 4.06
C GLU A 41 -0.60 3.83 5.47
N ARG A 42 -1.72 3.11 5.60
CA ARG A 42 -2.18 2.56 6.89
C ARG A 42 -1.20 1.53 7.44
N ALA A 43 -0.74 0.59 6.61
CA ALA A 43 0.23 -0.42 7.01
C ALA A 43 1.55 0.21 7.48
N VAL A 44 2.10 1.15 6.70
CA VAL A 44 3.34 1.85 7.06
C VAL A 44 3.17 2.63 8.35
N LYS A 45 2.09 3.40 8.52
CA LYS A 45 1.82 4.13 9.77
C LYS A 45 1.67 3.18 10.97
N TRP A 46 1.06 2.01 10.78
CA TRP A 46 0.96 0.99 11.81
C TRP A 46 2.33 0.44 12.22
N LEU A 47 3.23 0.14 11.27
CA LEU A 47 4.59 -0.28 11.57
C LEU A 47 5.30 0.77 12.42
N TYR A 48 5.29 2.03 11.97
CA TYR A 48 5.89 3.15 12.70
C TYR A 48 5.33 3.39 14.11
N ALA A 49 4.10 2.94 14.38
CA ALA A 49 3.47 3.06 15.69
C ALA A 49 3.80 1.90 16.64
N ASN A 50 4.17 0.72 16.11
CA ASN A 50 4.37 -0.50 16.90
C ASN A 50 5.83 -0.99 16.94
N ASP A 51 6.63 -0.62 15.94
CA ASP A 51 8.02 -1.04 15.81
C ASP A 51 8.97 0.05 16.31
N SER A 52 9.48 -0.12 17.52
CA SER A 52 10.32 0.88 18.20
C SER A 52 11.67 1.14 17.53
N TYR A 53 12.12 0.27 16.62
CA TYR A 53 13.37 0.46 15.88
C TYR A 53 13.22 1.42 14.69
N LEU A 54 11.98 1.72 14.27
CA LEU A 54 11.71 2.65 13.17
C LEU A 54 11.84 4.11 13.64
N LYS A 55 12.68 4.88 12.95
CA LYS A 55 12.90 6.30 13.24
C LYS A 55 11.92 7.16 12.45
N GLN A 56 11.15 7.98 13.15
CA GLN A 56 10.23 8.93 12.52
C GLN A 56 11.01 9.96 11.67
N PRO A 57 10.70 10.08 10.36
CA PRO A 57 11.24 11.15 9.53
C PRO A 57 10.62 12.51 9.88
N TYR A 58 11.17 13.60 9.33
CA TYR A 58 10.67 14.96 9.60
C TYR A 58 9.22 15.20 9.16
N ALA A 59 8.76 14.49 8.13
CA ALA A 59 7.40 14.59 7.59
C ALA A 59 6.66 13.25 7.72
N ASP A 60 5.36 13.29 7.99
CA ASP A 60 4.50 12.13 8.27
C ASP A 60 3.78 11.57 7.02
N ASN A 61 4.15 12.06 5.84
CA ASN A 61 3.57 11.59 4.58
C ASN A 61 4.21 10.27 4.13
N LEU A 62 3.46 9.49 3.34
CA LEU A 62 3.89 8.17 2.86
C LEU A 62 5.28 8.20 2.19
N ALA A 63 5.61 9.25 1.44
CA ALA A 63 6.90 9.34 0.76
C ALA A 63 8.07 9.49 1.73
N ALA A 64 7.93 10.32 2.76
CA ALA A 64 8.94 10.47 3.79
C ALA A 64 9.14 9.16 4.57
N LEU A 65 8.04 8.50 4.95
CA LEU A 65 8.06 7.25 5.70
C LEU A 65 8.76 6.11 4.94
N ILE A 66 8.37 5.81 3.70
CA ILE A 66 8.97 4.68 2.97
C ILE A 66 10.43 4.92 2.54
N HIS A 67 10.88 6.18 2.53
CA HIS A 67 12.24 6.55 2.15
C HIS A 67 13.20 6.63 3.33
N GLU A 68 12.69 6.56 4.55
CA GLU A 68 13.52 6.61 5.75
C GLU A 68 14.41 5.34 5.83
N PRO A 69 15.70 5.48 6.20
CA PRO A 69 16.65 4.36 6.22
C PRO A 69 16.23 3.15 7.05
N THR A 70 15.76 3.34 8.29
CA THR A 70 15.39 2.21 9.17
C THR A 70 14.19 1.42 8.65
N PHE A 71 13.27 2.07 7.93
CA PHE A 71 12.21 1.38 7.21
C PHE A 71 12.76 0.53 6.06
N ARG A 72 13.65 1.09 5.24
CA ARG A 72 14.21 0.39 4.07
C ARG A 72 15.08 -0.80 4.45
N GLU A 73 15.87 -0.66 5.50
CA GLU A 73 16.77 -1.72 5.99
C GLU A 73 16.02 -2.93 6.54
N ASN A 74 14.76 -2.75 6.96
CA ASN A 74 13.90 -3.82 7.46
C ASN A 74 13.20 -4.61 6.34
N LEU A 75 13.14 -4.08 5.11
CA LEU A 75 12.43 -4.73 4.01
C LEU A 75 13.28 -5.80 3.34
N GLU A 76 12.63 -6.88 2.91
CA GLU A 76 13.23 -7.77 1.91
C GLU A 76 13.53 -6.98 0.62
N PRO A 77 14.68 -7.24 -0.06
CA PRO A 77 15.10 -6.47 -1.23
C PRO A 77 14.06 -6.39 -2.36
N CYS A 78 13.19 -7.40 -2.46
CA CYS A 78 12.16 -7.48 -3.49
C CYS A 78 10.91 -6.64 -3.19
N LEU A 79 10.71 -6.18 -1.95
CA LEU A 79 9.49 -5.45 -1.53
C LEU A 79 9.55 -3.97 -1.83
N PHE A 80 10.72 -3.34 -1.70
CA PHE A 80 10.82 -1.89 -1.89
C PHE A 80 10.37 -1.41 -3.29
N PRO A 81 10.71 -2.09 -4.40
CA PRO A 81 10.16 -1.75 -5.73
C PRO A 81 8.63 -1.86 -5.81
N LYS A 82 8.02 -2.77 -5.05
CA LYS A 82 6.56 -2.99 -5.00
C LYS A 82 5.88 -1.81 -4.30
N ILE A 83 6.43 -1.40 -3.17
CA ILE A 83 6.00 -0.21 -2.42
C ILE A 83 6.07 1.03 -3.31
N LEU A 84 7.18 1.23 -4.03
CA LEU A 84 7.33 2.35 -4.97
C LEU A 84 6.30 2.31 -6.11
N THR A 85 5.96 1.11 -6.59
CA THR A 85 4.93 0.94 -7.63
C THR A 85 3.56 1.38 -7.10
N ILE A 86 3.17 0.90 -5.92
CA ILE A 86 1.90 1.27 -5.27
C ILE A 86 1.85 2.78 -5.00
N GLN A 87 2.93 3.36 -4.48
CA GLN A 87 3.03 4.79 -4.22
C GLN A 87 2.89 5.60 -5.50
N LYS A 88 3.60 5.23 -6.57
CA LYS A 88 3.60 5.95 -7.85
C LYS A 88 2.22 5.92 -8.51
N ILE A 89 1.65 4.73 -8.69
CA ILE A 89 0.34 4.57 -9.35
C ILE A 89 -0.77 5.14 -8.49
N GLY A 90 -0.69 4.96 -7.18
CA GLY A 90 -1.57 5.57 -6.19
C GLY A 90 -1.56 7.09 -6.24
N ASN A 91 -0.39 7.73 -6.29
CA ASN A 91 -0.29 9.19 -6.41
C ASN A 91 -0.93 9.67 -7.71
N LEU A 92 -0.76 8.92 -8.80
CA LEU A 92 -1.42 9.19 -10.09
C LEU A 92 -2.96 9.11 -9.95
N ALA A 93 -3.45 8.12 -9.20
CA ALA A 93 -4.87 7.95 -8.92
C ALA A 93 -5.48 9.10 -8.11
N VAL A 94 -4.72 9.70 -7.20
CA VAL A 94 -5.16 10.79 -6.33
C VAL A 94 -5.03 12.16 -7.00
N HIS A 95 -3.91 12.42 -7.68
CA HIS A 95 -3.49 13.79 -8.02
C HIS A 95 -3.45 14.10 -9.52
N SER A 96 -3.72 13.14 -10.40
CA SER A 96 -3.60 13.34 -11.85
C SER A 96 -4.84 12.88 -12.60
N ASP A 97 -5.23 13.59 -13.65
CA ASP A 97 -6.31 13.19 -14.57
C ASP A 97 -5.90 12.12 -15.60
N LYS A 98 -4.62 11.73 -15.63
CA LYS A 98 -4.12 10.70 -16.55
C LYS A 98 -4.87 9.38 -16.37
N PRO A 99 -5.27 8.69 -17.46
CA PRO A 99 -5.98 7.42 -17.34
C PRO A 99 -5.11 6.36 -16.65
N ILE A 100 -5.75 5.50 -15.85
CA ILE A 100 -5.13 4.34 -15.23
C ILE A 100 -5.71 3.10 -15.91
N SER A 101 -4.85 2.24 -16.45
CA SER A 101 -5.29 1.04 -17.14
C SER A 101 -5.75 -0.04 -16.14
N SER A 102 -6.60 -0.97 -16.58
CA SER A 102 -6.96 -2.14 -15.77
C SER A 102 -5.74 -3.01 -15.46
N SER A 103 -4.75 -3.06 -16.35
CA SER A 103 -3.47 -3.73 -16.08
C SER A 103 -2.68 -3.08 -14.95
N ASP A 104 -2.63 -1.74 -14.90
CA ASP A 104 -1.97 -1.01 -13.81
C ASP A 104 -2.67 -1.25 -12.48
N SER A 105 -4.01 -1.26 -12.48
CA SER A 105 -4.83 -1.57 -11.31
C SER A 105 -4.57 -2.99 -10.79
N LEU A 106 -4.63 -3.99 -11.68
CA LEU A 106 -4.36 -5.38 -11.31
C LEU A 106 -2.93 -5.57 -10.81
N HIS A 107 -1.95 -4.95 -11.47
CA HIS A 107 -0.55 -5.01 -11.03
C HIS A 107 -0.38 -4.37 -9.65
N THR A 108 -0.96 -3.19 -9.43
CA THR A 108 -0.91 -2.49 -8.14
C THR A 108 -1.54 -3.33 -7.03
N LEU A 109 -2.67 -3.99 -7.29
CA LEU A 109 -3.31 -4.88 -6.32
C LEU A 109 -2.43 -6.09 -5.96
N LYS A 110 -1.76 -6.70 -6.94
CA LYS A 110 -0.82 -7.81 -6.71
C LYS A 110 0.37 -7.34 -5.86
N GLU A 111 0.92 -6.18 -6.15
CA GLU A 111 2.00 -5.61 -5.34
C GLU A 111 1.53 -5.29 -3.91
N LEU A 112 0.32 -4.77 -3.74
CA LEU A 112 -0.28 -4.58 -2.43
C LEU A 112 -0.39 -5.89 -1.66
N PHE A 113 -0.86 -6.96 -2.31
CA PHE A 113 -0.95 -8.28 -1.70
C PHE A 113 0.41 -8.75 -1.18
N HIS A 114 1.47 -8.66 -1.99
CA HIS A 114 2.82 -9.05 -1.55
C HIS A 114 3.29 -8.25 -0.34
N VAL A 115 3.06 -6.93 -0.33
CA VAL A 115 3.48 -6.07 0.78
C VAL A 115 2.70 -6.38 2.05
N LEU A 116 1.38 -6.55 1.95
CA LEU A 116 0.54 -6.82 3.12
C LEU A 116 0.71 -8.24 3.64
N TYR A 117 1.07 -9.22 2.80
CA TYR A 117 1.35 -10.58 3.23
C TYR A 117 2.67 -10.72 3.99
N TRP A 118 3.65 -9.86 3.70
CA TRP A 118 4.91 -9.79 4.45
C TRP A 118 4.74 -9.16 5.84
N LEU A 119 3.77 -8.25 5.97
CA LEU A 119 3.45 -7.52 7.20
C LEU A 119 2.94 -8.45 8.31
#